data_AF-A0A6P0IVL8-F1
#
_entry.id   AF-A0A6P0IVL8-F1
#
_cell.length_a   1.000
_cell.length_b   1.000
_cell.length_c   1.000
_cell.angle_alpha   90.00
_cell.angle_beta   90.00
_cell.angle_gamma   90.00
#
_symmetry.space_group_name_H-M   'P 1'
#
loop_
_entity.id
_entity.type
_entity.pdbx_description
1 polymer ?
#
loop_
_entity_poly.entity_id
_entity_poly.type
_entity_poly.pdbx_seq_one_letter_code
_entity_poly.pdbx_strand_id
1 'polypeptide(L)'
;MSWKPGSDRRGHDIIKVGFASSTCKLCPHRPLCTRTKKQGRTITLRPQRQHNALQQARQTQTTEAFQHRYAQRAGIEGTLAQGIKAFGLRRCRYIGLTKTHLQHIITASAMNIVRLVNWCQGVPFAATRCSRFAALAPTG
;
A
#
# COMPACT_ATOMS: atom_id res chain seq x y z
N MET A 1 -0.53 27.82 -18.81
CA MET A 1 -0.26 26.56 -18.05
C MET A 1 1.22 26.28 -18.16
N SER A 2 1.90 25.89 -17.08
CA SER A 2 3.35 25.68 -17.09
C SER A 2 3.72 24.27 -16.64
N TRP A 3 4.60 23.62 -17.38
CA TRP A 3 5.12 22.29 -17.08
C TRP A 3 6.59 22.43 -16.69
N LYS A 4 6.96 21.95 -15.50
CA LYS A 4 8.33 22.06 -15.01
C LYS A 4 8.79 20.73 -14.40
N PRO A 5 9.95 20.19 -14.80
CA PRO A 5 10.60 19.12 -14.08
C PRO A 5 10.90 19.54 -12.63
N GLY A 6 11.01 18.56 -11.75
CA GLY A 6 11.48 18.74 -10.39
C GLY A 6 11.59 17.41 -9.68
N SER A 7 11.84 17.45 -8.37
CA SER A 7 11.94 16.25 -7.55
C SER A 7 10.95 16.30 -6.38
N ASP A 8 10.45 15.14 -5.98
CA ASP A 8 9.64 14.99 -4.78
C ASP A 8 10.52 15.01 -3.51
N ARG A 9 9.89 14.94 -2.33
CA ARG A 9 10.61 14.92 -1.03
C ARG A 9 11.49 13.68 -0.84
N ARG A 10 11.30 12.65 -1.65
CA ARG A 10 12.04 11.38 -1.61
C ARG A 10 13.11 11.31 -2.70
N GLY A 11 13.30 12.39 -3.47
CA GLY A 11 14.28 12.47 -4.55
C GLY A 11 13.83 11.86 -5.88
N HIS A 12 12.56 11.50 -6.05
CA HIS A 12 12.07 10.98 -7.32
C HIS A 12 11.72 12.11 -8.29
N ASP A 13 12.01 11.89 -9.57
CA ASP A 13 11.63 12.80 -10.65
C ASP A 13 10.12 12.94 -10.77
N ILE A 14 9.67 14.18 -10.91
CA ILE A 14 8.27 14.58 -11.08
C ILE A 14 8.15 15.70 -12.10
N ILE A 15 6.94 15.84 -12.64
CA ILE A 15 6.54 16.95 -13.48
C ILE A 15 5.50 17.77 -12.72
N LYS A 16 5.83 19.00 -12.38
CA LYS A 16 4.90 19.96 -11.77
C LYS A 16 4.17 20.72 -12.86
N VAL A 17 2.85 20.62 -12.83
CA VAL A 17 1.95 21.29 -13.76
C VAL A 17 1.20 22.38 -13.02
N GLY A 18 1.61 23.62 -13.27
CA GLY A 18 1.00 24.82 -12.69
C GLY A 18 -0.08 25.41 -13.60
N PHE A 19 -1.26 25.64 -13.05
CA PHE A 19 -2.32 26.39 -13.71
C PHE A 19 -2.19 27.87 -13.36
N ALA A 20 -2.40 28.74 -14.35
CA ALA A 20 -2.35 30.18 -14.13
C ALA A 20 -3.46 30.60 -13.15
N SER A 21 -3.14 31.50 -12.23
CA SER A 21 -4.10 31.96 -11.22
C SER A 21 -5.31 32.65 -11.87
N SER A 22 -5.10 33.47 -12.91
CA SER A 22 -6.16 34.12 -13.68
C SER A 22 -7.16 33.12 -14.25
N THR A 23 -6.68 32.09 -14.96
CA THR A 23 -7.53 31.02 -15.51
C THR A 23 -8.23 30.23 -14.41
N CYS A 24 -7.51 29.89 -13.34
CA CYS A 24 -8.06 29.07 -12.26
C CYS A 24 -9.08 29.83 -11.40
N LYS A 25 -9.01 31.16 -11.34
CA LYS A 25 -10.00 32.01 -10.63
C LYS A 25 -11.35 32.05 -11.35
N LEU A 26 -11.32 32.06 -12.68
CA LEU A 26 -12.51 32.07 -13.53
C LEU A 26 -13.17 30.69 -13.69
N CYS A 27 -12.56 29.63 -13.15
CA CYS A 27 -13.06 28.28 -13.28
C CYS A 27 -14.26 28.03 -12.34
N PRO A 28 -15.45 27.63 -12.85
CA PRO A 28 -16.63 27.37 -12.02
C PRO A 28 -16.43 26.19 -11.05
N HIS A 29 -15.58 25.23 -11.40
CA HIS A 29 -15.24 24.10 -10.55
C HIS A 29 -14.12 24.38 -9.54
N ARG A 30 -13.64 25.63 -9.44
CA ARG A 30 -12.60 26.01 -8.46
C ARG A 30 -12.91 25.54 -7.02
N PRO A 31 -14.14 25.65 -6.49
CA PRO A 31 -14.48 25.19 -5.15
C PRO A 31 -14.20 23.69 -4.90
N LEU A 32 -14.31 22.85 -5.94
CA LEU A 32 -14.03 21.41 -5.89
C LEU A 32 -12.55 21.07 -6.21
N CYS A 33 -11.80 22.03 -6.76
CA CYS A 33 -10.52 21.80 -7.42
C CYS A 33 -9.33 22.21 -6.55
N THR A 34 -9.42 23.33 -5.82
CA THR A 34 -8.34 23.81 -4.94
C THR A 34 -8.87 24.71 -3.82
N ARG A 35 -8.30 24.61 -2.62
CA ARG A 35 -8.67 25.43 -1.45
C ARG A 35 -7.95 26.77 -1.38
N THR A 36 -6.88 26.98 -2.15
CA THR A 36 -6.14 28.26 -2.13
C THR A 36 -6.94 29.37 -2.80
N LYS A 37 -6.94 30.58 -2.22
CA LYS A 37 -7.63 31.76 -2.78
C LYS A 37 -6.77 32.55 -3.77
N LYS A 38 -5.43 32.51 -3.62
CA LYS A 38 -4.49 33.37 -4.36
C LYS A 38 -3.77 32.66 -5.51
N GLN A 39 -3.42 31.39 -5.35
CA GLN A 39 -2.66 30.64 -6.34
C GLN A 39 -3.57 29.79 -7.23
N GLY A 40 -3.10 29.45 -8.43
CA GLY A 40 -3.73 28.43 -9.26
C GLY A 40 -3.46 27.02 -8.71
N ARG A 41 -4.19 26.03 -9.22
CA ARG A 41 -3.92 24.61 -8.89
C ARG A 41 -2.54 24.23 -9.41
N THR A 42 -1.82 23.43 -8.64
CA THR A 42 -0.62 22.73 -9.12
C THR A 42 -0.85 21.24 -8.95
N ILE A 43 -0.59 20.48 -10.01
CA ILE A 43 -0.68 19.02 -10.01
C ILE A 43 0.72 18.47 -10.18
N THR A 44 1.04 17.40 -9.45
CA THR A 44 2.28 16.66 -9.61
C THR A 44 2.01 15.40 -10.39
N LEU A 45 2.68 15.25 -11.52
CA LEU A 45 2.62 14.07 -12.39
C LEU A 45 3.94 13.31 -12.31
N ARG A 46 3.89 12.01 -12.60
CA ARG A 46 5.09 11.20 -12.83
C ARG A 46 5.62 11.44 -14.24
N PRO A 47 6.94 11.33 -14.47
CA PRO A 47 7.49 11.25 -15.82
C PRO A 47 6.81 10.18 -16.65
N GLN A 48 6.68 10.42 -17.96
CA GLN A 48 5.88 9.57 -18.86
C GLN A 48 6.27 8.09 -18.80
N ARG A 49 7.57 7.77 -18.80
CA ARG A 49 8.06 6.40 -18.70
C ARG A 49 7.58 5.70 -17.41
N GLN A 50 7.66 6.39 -16.27
CA GLN A 50 7.21 5.85 -14.98
C GLN A 50 5.68 5.73 -14.94
N HIS A 51 4.96 6.70 -15.51
CA HIS A 51 3.51 6.64 -15.61
C HIS A 51 3.08 5.42 -16.42
N ASN A 52 3.66 5.22 -17.60
CA ASN A 52 3.34 4.10 -18.49
C ASN A 52 3.66 2.75 -17.83
N ALA A 53 4.82 2.62 -17.18
CA ALA A 53 5.17 1.40 -16.45
C ALA A 53 4.16 1.07 -15.34
N LEU A 54 3.70 2.11 -14.62
CA LEU A 54 2.70 1.94 -13.57
C LEU A 54 1.32 1.57 -14.12
N GLN A 55 0.92 2.13 -15.27
CA GLN A 55 -0.35 1.75 -15.92
C GLN A 55 -0.30 0.33 -16.46
N GLN A 56 0.81 -0.08 -17.09
CA GLN A 56 1.02 -1.46 -17.52
C GLN A 56 0.94 -2.42 -16.33
N ALA A 57 1.61 -2.12 -15.22
CA ALA A 57 1.54 -2.95 -14.03
C ALA A 57 0.10 -3.08 -13.49
N ARG A 58 -0.70 -2.01 -13.52
CA ARG A 58 -2.12 -2.05 -13.13
C ARG A 58 -2.95 -2.92 -14.06
N GLN A 59 -2.72 -2.84 -15.37
CA GLN A 59 -3.39 -3.72 -16.34
C GLN A 59 -2.99 -5.18 -16.14
N THR A 60 -1.71 -5.45 -15.85
CA THR A 60 -1.28 -6.81 -15.49
C THR A 60 -1.98 -7.30 -14.22
N GLN A 61 -2.18 -6.42 -13.22
CA GLN A 61 -2.85 -6.78 -11.97
C GLN A 61 -4.32 -7.19 -12.14
N THR A 62 -5.00 -6.76 -13.19
CA THR A 62 -6.39 -7.18 -13.46
C THR A 62 -6.48 -8.57 -14.10
N THR A 63 -5.37 -9.15 -14.55
CA THR A 63 -5.36 -10.48 -15.18
C THR A 63 -5.52 -11.59 -14.14
N GLU A 64 -6.26 -12.64 -14.50
CA GLU A 64 -6.43 -13.84 -13.64
C GLU A 64 -5.10 -14.51 -13.31
N ALA A 65 -4.19 -14.59 -14.28
CA ALA A 65 -2.85 -15.15 -14.07
C ALA A 65 -2.06 -14.39 -13.00
N PHE A 66 -2.17 -13.05 -12.97
CA PHE A 66 -1.59 -12.25 -11.90
C PHE A 66 -2.30 -12.51 -10.56
N GLN A 67 -3.63 -12.52 -10.55
CA GLN A 67 -4.41 -12.75 -9.33
C GLN A 67 -4.09 -14.11 -8.71
N HIS A 68 -4.01 -15.18 -9.51
CA HIS A 68 -3.64 -16.52 -9.06
C HIS A 68 -2.23 -16.55 -8.46
N ARG A 69 -1.25 -15.92 -9.14
CA ARG A 69 0.11 -15.79 -8.60
C ARG A 69 0.13 -14.97 -7.31
N TYR A 70 -0.64 -13.90 -7.25
CA TYR A 70 -0.69 -13.01 -6.08
C TYR A 70 -1.44 -13.63 -4.90
N ALA A 71 -2.40 -14.53 -5.15
CA ALA A 71 -3.14 -15.27 -4.14
C ALA A 71 -2.22 -16.10 -3.22
N GLN A 72 -1.08 -16.57 -3.73
CA GLN A 72 -0.05 -17.22 -2.89
C GLN A 72 0.50 -16.31 -1.78
N ARG A 73 0.42 -14.98 -1.96
CA ARG A 73 0.80 -13.98 -0.95
C ARG A 73 -0.39 -13.46 -0.14
N ALA A 74 -1.61 -13.85 -0.52
CA ALA A 74 -2.79 -13.53 0.26
C ALA A 74 -2.66 -14.22 1.64
N GLY A 75 -2.56 -13.42 2.69
CA GLY A 75 -2.36 -13.92 4.06
C GLY A 75 -1.02 -13.52 4.71
N ILE A 76 -0.12 -12.83 4.01
CA ILE A 76 1.10 -12.30 4.65
C ILE A 76 0.77 -11.28 5.74
N GLU A 77 -0.25 -10.46 5.55
CA GLU A 77 -0.71 -9.49 6.56
C GLU A 77 -1.26 -10.20 7.81
N GLY A 78 -2.01 -11.29 7.63
CA GLY A 78 -2.49 -12.12 8.74
C GLY A 78 -1.34 -12.78 9.50
N THR A 79 -0.33 -13.27 8.77
CA THR A 79 0.90 -13.84 9.35
C THR A 79 1.67 -12.79 10.14
N LEU A 80 1.86 -11.60 9.59
CA LEU A 80 2.51 -10.50 10.27
C LEU A 80 1.72 -10.06 11.50
N ALA A 81 0.39 -9.97 11.40
CA ALA A 81 -0.48 -9.64 12.52
C ALA A 81 -0.37 -10.68 13.66
N GLN A 82 -0.35 -11.98 13.34
CA GLN A 82 -0.11 -13.04 14.31
C GLN A 82 1.26 -12.88 15.00
N GLY A 83 2.33 -12.68 14.22
CA GLY A 83 3.67 -12.49 14.75
C GLY A 83 3.76 -11.28 15.68
N ILE A 84 3.15 -10.15 15.30
CA ILE A 84 3.15 -8.94 16.12
C ILE A 84 2.35 -9.12 17.40
N LYS A 85 1.12 -9.66 17.30
CA LYS A 85 0.16 -9.70 18.42
C LYS A 85 0.44 -10.83 19.40
N ALA A 86 0.74 -12.03 18.90
CA ALA A 86 0.91 -13.23 19.72
C ALA A 86 2.38 -13.52 20.07
N PHE A 87 3.33 -13.11 19.22
CA PHE A 87 4.75 -13.47 19.38
C PHE A 87 5.69 -12.27 19.58
N GLY A 88 5.14 -11.05 19.71
CA GLY A 88 5.95 -9.87 20.06
C GLY A 88 6.98 -9.46 19.00
N LEU A 89 6.77 -9.78 17.72
CA LEU A 89 7.73 -9.62 16.62
C LEU A 89 8.36 -8.21 16.47
N ARG A 90 7.74 -7.16 17.04
CA ARG A 90 8.27 -5.79 17.02
C ARG A 90 9.36 -5.51 18.05
N ARG A 91 9.65 -6.45 18.94
CA ARG A 91 10.61 -6.27 20.04
C ARG A 91 11.68 -7.37 20.00
N CYS A 92 12.93 -6.96 20.01
CA CYS A 92 14.06 -7.87 20.17
C CYS A 92 14.69 -7.67 21.54
N ARG A 93 14.91 -8.76 22.27
CA ARG A 93 15.52 -8.72 23.61
C ARG A 93 17.02 -8.43 23.53
N TYR A 94 17.65 -8.80 22.42
CA TYR A 94 19.08 -8.72 22.22
C TYR A 94 19.45 -7.65 21.18
N ILE A 95 20.64 -7.06 21.36
CA ILE A 95 21.22 -6.08 20.45
C ILE A 95 22.15 -6.80 19.47
N GLY A 96 22.09 -6.43 18.19
CA GLY A 96 22.93 -6.95 17.11
C GLY A 96 22.18 -7.84 16.12
N LEU A 97 22.48 -7.68 14.82
CA LEU A 97 21.74 -8.33 13.72
C LEU A 97 21.73 -9.86 13.81
N THR A 98 22.84 -10.50 14.20
CA THR A 98 22.92 -11.97 14.30
C THR A 98 21.99 -12.53 15.36
N LYS A 99 21.92 -11.88 16.55
CA LYS A 99 21.04 -12.31 17.64
C LYS A 99 19.58 -12.03 17.29
N THR A 100 19.30 -10.89 16.68
CA THR A 100 17.99 -10.55 16.14
C THR A 100 17.52 -11.57 15.10
N HIS A 101 18.39 -11.98 14.18
CA HIS A 101 18.09 -12.97 13.16
C HIS A 101 17.71 -14.32 13.79
N LEU A 102 18.48 -14.79 14.76
CA LEU A 102 18.15 -16.02 15.51
C LEU A 102 16.79 -15.92 16.22
N GLN A 103 16.50 -14.79 16.88
CA GLN A 103 15.20 -14.58 17.53
C GLN A 103 14.04 -14.65 16.52
N HIS A 104 14.21 -14.08 15.32
CA HIS A 104 13.20 -14.13 14.26
C HIS A 104 12.99 -15.55 13.73
N ILE A 105 14.05 -16.34 13.54
CA ILE A 105 13.94 -17.76 13.16
C ILE A 105 13.14 -18.52 14.22
N ILE A 106 13.51 -18.39 15.50
CA ILE A 106 12.81 -19.08 16.59
C ILE A 106 11.33 -18.67 16.63
N THR A 107 11.04 -17.37 16.46
CA THR A 107 9.67 -16.85 16.41
C THR A 107 8.87 -17.46 15.25
N ALA A 108 9.47 -17.51 14.05
CA ALA A 108 8.84 -18.12 12.88
C ALA A 108 8.57 -19.62 13.09
N SER A 109 9.51 -20.35 13.69
CA SER A 109 9.33 -21.76 14.05
C SER A 109 8.19 -21.95 15.04
N ALA A 110 8.13 -21.14 16.11
CA ALA A 110 7.05 -21.19 17.09
C ALA A 110 5.67 -20.88 16.46
N MET A 111 5.60 -19.89 15.56
CA MET A 111 4.39 -19.60 14.80
C MET A 111 3.92 -20.79 13.96
N ASN A 112 4.84 -21.48 13.28
CA ASN A 112 4.52 -22.67 12.49
C ASN A 112 4.02 -23.83 13.37
N ILE A 113 4.61 -24.05 14.54
CA ILE A 113 4.16 -25.07 15.50
C ILE A 113 2.73 -24.77 15.96
N VAL A 114 2.43 -23.53 16.38
CA VAL A 114 1.07 -23.16 16.81
C VAL A 114 0.05 -23.34 15.68
N ARG A 115 0.42 -23.02 14.44
CA ARG A 115 -0.45 -23.24 13.27
C ARG A 115 -0.71 -24.72 13.02
N LEU A 116 0.33 -25.56 13.13
CA LEU A 116 0.20 -27.01 12.99
C LEU A 116 -0.74 -27.59 14.05
N VAL A 117 -0.58 -27.18 15.32
CA VAL A 117 -1.45 -27.60 16.42
C VAL A 117 -2.91 -27.18 16.16
N ASN A 118 -3.14 -25.92 15.79
CA ASN A 118 -4.47 -25.42 15.46
C ASN A 118 -5.11 -26.19 14.31
N TRP A 119 -4.32 -26.54 13.28
CA TRP A 119 -4.78 -27.34 12.16
C TRP A 119 -5.18 -28.76 12.60
N CYS A 120 -4.35 -29.43 13.39
CA CYS A 120 -4.68 -30.74 13.96
C CYS A 120 -5.93 -30.72 14.84
N GLN A 121 -6.20 -29.60 15.52
CA GLN A 121 -7.37 -29.41 16.37
C GLN A 121 -8.62 -28.93 15.60
N GLY A 122 -8.52 -28.73 14.29
CA GLY A 122 -9.65 -28.23 13.48
C GLY A 122 -10.05 -26.79 13.82
N VAL A 123 -9.16 -25.99 14.41
CA VAL A 123 -9.43 -24.58 14.72
C VAL A 123 -9.55 -23.81 13.40
N PRO A 124 -10.68 -23.15 13.11
CA PRO A 124 -10.88 -22.45 11.85
C PRO A 124 -9.94 -21.25 11.71
N PHE A 125 -9.55 -20.92 10.47
CA PHE A 125 -8.81 -19.69 10.20
C PHE A 125 -9.67 -18.46 10.54
N ALA A 126 -9.03 -17.40 11.01
CA ALA A 126 -9.70 -16.14 11.27
C ALA A 126 -10.34 -15.59 9.98
N ALA A 127 -11.63 -15.26 10.04
CA ALA A 127 -12.33 -14.67 8.92
C ALA A 127 -11.71 -13.31 8.53
N THR A 128 -11.55 -13.06 7.23
CA THR A 128 -11.11 -11.75 6.73
C THR A 128 -12.15 -10.71 7.16
N ARG A 129 -11.71 -9.73 7.95
CA ARG A 129 -12.58 -8.63 8.37
C ARG A 129 -13.02 -7.82 7.15
N CYS A 130 -14.32 -7.84 6.85
CA CYS A 130 -14.90 -6.91 5.87
C CYS A 130 -14.94 -5.50 6.48
N SER A 131 -14.36 -4.51 5.80
CA SER A 131 -14.47 -3.11 6.23
C SER A 131 -15.87 -2.57 5.96
N ARG A 132 -16.32 -1.54 6.71
CA ARG A 132 -17.63 -0.90 6.47
C ARG A 132 -17.77 -0.39 5.03
N PHE A 133 -16.68 0.07 4.42
CA PHE A 133 -16.68 0.52 3.04
C PHE A 133 -16.80 -0.64 2.04
N ALA A 134 -16.07 -1.75 2.27
CA ALA A 134 -16.18 -2.94 1.44
C ALA A 134 -17.58 -3.57 1.51
N ALA A 135 -18.26 -3.45 2.65
CA ALA A 135 -19.65 -3.90 2.82
C ALA A 135 -20.67 -3.07 1.99
N LEU A 136 -20.28 -1.88 1.50
CA LEU A 136 -21.11 -1.06 0.61
C LEU A 136 -20.88 -1.36 -0.87
N ALA A 137 -19.99 -2.30 -1.21
CA ALA A 137 -19.77 -2.67 -2.60
C ALA A 137 -21.06 -3.26 -3.18
N PRO A 138 -21.51 -2.82 -4.37
CA PRO A 138 -22.69 -3.40 -4.99
C PRO A 138 -22.45 -4.89 -5.21
N THR A 139 -23.35 -5.72 -4.70
CA THR A 139 -23.45 -7.13 -5.06
C THR A 139 -23.82 -7.21 -6.54
N GLY A 140 -22.83 -7.49 -7.38
CA GLY A 140 -23.01 -7.89 -8.76
C GLY A 140 -23.45 -9.34 -8.85
#